data_AF-A0A0F6SDC6-F1
#
_entry.id   AF-A0A0F6SDC6-F1
#
_cell.length_a   1.000
_cell.length_b   1.000
_cell.length_c   1.000
_cell.angle_alpha   90.00
_cell.angle_beta   90.00
_cell.angle_gamma   90.00
#
_symmetry.space_group_name_H-M   'P 1'
#
loop_
_entity.id
_entity.type
_entity.pdbx_description
1 polymer ?
#
loop_
_entity_poly.entity_id
_entity_poly.type
_entity_poly.pdbx_seq_one_letter_code
_entity_poly.pdbx_strand_id
1 'polypeptide(L)' 'MSELRLHRELYLASAIDQAVGLYATHAEITRGDEGDHVVLRIASARPGRAQRVARELGNYALGLTIQARKTGAAQ' A
#
# COMPACT_ATOMS: atom_id res chain seq x y z
N MET A 1 -7.90 -13.09 -4.63
CA MET A 1 -7.73 -11.63 -4.77
C MET A 1 -8.07 -10.97 -3.44
N SER A 2 -7.46 -9.83 -3.11
CA SER A 2 -7.73 -9.04 -1.91
C SER A 2 -7.72 -7.55 -2.25
N GLU A 3 -8.56 -6.77 -1.58
CA GLU A 3 -8.60 -5.31 -1.71
C GLU A 3 -8.00 -4.67 -0.46
N LEU A 4 -7.20 -3.63 -0.65
CA LEU A 4 -6.64 -2.79 0.40
C LEU A 4 -6.98 -1.33 0.10
N ARG A 5 -7.68 -0.67 1.03
CA ARG A 5 -8.08 0.73 0.92
C ARG A 5 -7.22 1.57 1.86
N LEU A 6 -6.57 2.59 1.33
CA LEU A 6 -5.61 3.44 2.03
C LEU A 6 -6.11 4.88 2.02
N HIS A 7 -6.52 5.41 3.17
CA HIS A 7 -7.04 6.79 3.26
C HIS A 7 -5.91 7.81 3.00
N ARG A 8 -6.16 8.79 2.12
CA ARG A 8 -5.16 9.78 1.68
C ARG A 8 -4.61 10.64 2.82
N GLU A 9 -5.41 10.89 3.86
CA GLU A 9 -4.94 11.62 5.05
C GLU A 9 -4.06 10.76 5.97
N LEU A 10 -4.14 9.44 5.88
CA LEU A 10 -3.35 8.52 6.71
C LEU A 10 -2.08 8.06 6.01
N TYR A 11 -2.11 7.96 4.69
CA TYR A 11 -1.05 7.41 3.86
C TYR A 11 -0.55 8.44 2.85
N LEU A 12 0.76 8.70 2.88
CA LEU A 12 1.40 9.53 1.85
C LEU A 12 1.47 8.77 0.53
N ALA A 13 1.22 9.46 -0.59
CA ALA A 13 1.29 8.87 -1.91
C ALA A 13 2.68 8.23 -2.18
N SER A 14 3.76 8.91 -1.83
CA SER A 14 5.13 8.41 -1.97
C SER A 14 5.43 7.17 -1.12
N ALA A 15 4.78 7.04 0.04
CA ALA A 15 4.89 5.84 0.88
C ALA A 15 4.12 4.66 0.29
N ILE A 16 2.95 4.91 -0.32
CA ILE A 16 2.20 3.89 -1.06
C ILE A 16 3.01 3.43 -2.27
N ASP A 17 3.59 4.34 -3.04
CA ASP A 17 4.37 4.00 -4.24
C ASP A 17 5.59 3.13 -3.92
N GLN A 18 6.33 3.48 -2.86
CA GLN A 18 7.44 2.66 -2.37
C GLN A 18 6.98 1.27 -1.92
N ALA A 19 5.86 1.18 -1.19
CA ALA A 19 5.32 -0.09 -0.75
C ALA A 19 4.86 -0.95 -1.95
N VAL A 20 4.18 -0.38 -2.93
CA VAL A 20 3.76 -1.08 -4.15
C VAL A 20 4.98 -1.61 -4.90
N GLY A 21 6.02 -0.81 -5.09
CA GLY A 21 7.25 -1.23 -5.76
C GLY A 21 7.94 -2.41 -5.06
N LEU A 22 8.00 -2.39 -3.73
CA LEU A 22 8.59 -3.47 -2.94
C LEU A 22 7.80 -4.79 -3.08
N TYR A 23 6.47 -4.72 -3.00
CA TYR A 23 5.61 -5.89 -2.95
C TYR A 23 5.15 -6.42 -4.32
N ALA A 24 5.36 -5.68 -5.41
CA ALA A 24 5.02 -6.09 -6.78
C ALA A 24 5.74 -7.38 -7.21
N THR A 25 6.88 -7.73 -6.58
CA THR A 25 7.58 -9.00 -6.82
C THR A 25 6.87 -10.22 -6.23
N HIS A 26 5.87 -10.02 -5.37
CA HIS A 26 5.19 -11.07 -4.62
C HIS A 26 3.72 -11.27 -5.03
N ALA A 27 3.12 -10.29 -5.70
CA ALA A 27 1.74 -10.30 -6.16
C ALA A 27 1.56 -9.32 -7.32
N GLU A 28 0.54 -9.56 -8.15
CA GLU A 28 0.05 -8.56 -9.08
C GLU A 28 -0.74 -7.50 -8.29
N ILE A 29 -0.38 -6.23 -8.46
CA ILE A 29 -0.98 -5.11 -7.74
C ILE A 29 -1.45 -4.09 -8.75
N THR A 30 -2.75 -3.79 -8.74
CA THR A 30 -3.34 -2.71 -9.53
C THR A 30 -3.81 -1.62 -8.60
N ARG A 31 -3.49 -0.37 -8.95
CA ARG A 31 -3.86 0.82 -8.20
C ARG A 31 -5.04 1.53 -8.86
N GLY A 32 -5.98 1.98 -8.04
CA GLY A 32 -7.02 2.93 -8.42
C GLY A 32 -7.22 3.98 -7.33
N ASP A 33 -7.98 5.01 -7.66
CA ASP A 33 -8.36 6.07 -6.75
C ASP A 33 -9.89 6.06 -6.59
N GLU A 34 -10.38 6.02 -5.35
CA GLU A 34 -11.81 6.00 -5.03
C GLU A 34 -12.07 7.01 -3.90
N GLY A 35 -12.45 8.24 -4.29
CA GLY A 35 -12.64 9.35 -3.35
C GLY A 35 -11.37 9.62 -2.52
N ASP A 36 -11.53 9.61 -1.20
CA ASP A 36 -10.44 9.84 -0.25
C ASP A 36 -9.51 8.62 -0.05
N HIS A 37 -9.69 7.57 -0.84
CA HIS A 37 -8.89 6.36 -0.76
C HIS A 37 -8.07 6.11 -2.02
N VAL A 38 -6.85 5.64 -1.82
CA VAL A 38 -6.13 4.84 -2.80
C VAL A 38 -6.54 3.39 -2.60
N VAL A 39 -7.00 2.73 -3.65
CA VAL A 39 -7.47 1.34 -3.61
C VAL A 39 -6.46 0.47 -4.36
N LEU A 40 -5.90 -0.51 -3.66
CA LEU A 40 -5.00 -1.50 -4.22
C LEU A 40 -5.73 -2.84 -4.34
N ARG A 41 -5.85 -3.33 -5.56
CA ARG A 41 -6.39 -4.65 -5.89
C ARG A 41 -5.23 -5.61 -6.09
N ILE A 42 -5.14 -6.63 -5.23
CA ILE A 42 -3.98 -7.51 -5.11
C ILE A 42 -4.38 -8.94 -5.49
N ALA A 43 -3.69 -9.50 -6.48
CA ALA A 43 -3.90 -10.85 -6.98
C ALA A 43 -2.62 -11.69 -6.88
N SER A 44 -2.79 -12.97 -6.59
CA SER A 44 -1.68 -13.93 -6.57
C SER A 44 -2.24 -15.33 -6.82
N ALA A 45 -1.52 -16.14 -7.61
CA ALA A 45 -1.88 -17.52 -7.88
C ALA A 45 -1.73 -18.43 -6.64
N ARG A 46 -0.96 -17.99 -5.63
CA ARG A 46 -0.72 -18.79 -4.43
C ARG A 46 -1.78 -18.50 -3.36
N PRO A 47 -2.46 -19.52 -2.81
CA PRO A 47 -3.47 -19.35 -1.77
C PRO A 47 -2.97 -18.51 -0.59
N GLY A 48 -3.81 -17.59 -0.10
CA GLY A 48 -3.50 -16.71 1.05
C GLY A 48 -2.45 -15.62 0.80
N ARG A 49 -1.72 -15.66 -0.33
CA ARG A 49 -0.64 -14.69 -0.60
C ARG A 49 -1.13 -13.27 -0.82
N ALA A 50 -2.24 -13.11 -1.56
CA ALA A 50 -2.84 -11.78 -1.78
C ALA A 50 -3.21 -11.09 -0.46
N GLN A 51 -3.82 -11.83 0.48
CA GLN A 51 -4.19 -11.31 1.79
C GLN A 51 -2.95 -10.96 2.63
N ARG A 52 -1.93 -11.81 2.60
CA ARG A 52 -0.66 -11.54 3.29
C ARG A 52 0.02 -10.28 2.75
N VAL A 53 0.15 -10.16 1.44
CA VAL A 53 0.72 -8.97 0.79
C VAL A 53 -0.10 -7.72 1.13
N ALA A 54 -1.43 -7.78 1.12
CA ALA A 54 -2.27 -6.65 1.51
C ALA A 54 -1.95 -6.13 2.93
N ARG A 55 -1.82 -7.04 3.91
CA ARG A 55 -1.52 -6.66 5.31
C ARG A 55 -0.11 -6.10 5.44
N GLU A 56 0.87 -6.76 4.85
CA GLU A 56 2.27 -6.34 4.92
C GLU A 56 2.50 -4.99 4.20
N LEU A 57 1.94 -4.82 3.00
CA LEU A 57 1.99 -3.58 2.23
C LEU A 57 1.36 -2.43 3.01
N GLY A 58 0.16 -2.62 3.56
CA GLY A 58 -0.51 -1.60 4.36
C GLY A 58 0.30 -1.17 5.59
N ASN A 59 0.92 -2.12 6.30
CA ASN A 59 1.78 -1.81 7.43
C ASN A 59 3.05 -1.06 7.02
N TYR A 60 3.68 -1.48 5.92
CA TYR A 60 4.90 -0.86 5.41
C TYR A 60 4.66 0.58 4.96
N ALA A 61 3.59 0.81 4.17
CA ALA A 61 3.20 2.15 3.73
C ALA A 61 2.86 3.08 4.91
N LEU A 62 2.22 2.56 5.96
CA LEU A 62 1.93 3.33 7.17
C LEU A 62 3.23 3.69 7.92
N GLY A 63 4.14 2.72 8.07
CA GLY A 63 5.45 2.94 8.68
C GLY A 63 6.26 4.03 7.99
N LEU A 64 6.33 3.97 6.65
CA LEU A 64 6.97 5.01 5.83
C LEU A 64 6.30 6.37 6.00
N THR A 65 4.96 6.41 6.05
CA THR A 65 4.22 7.66 6.26
C THR A 65 4.54 8.28 7.62
N ILE A 66 4.56 7.48 8.69
CA ILE A 66 4.92 7.93 10.05
C ILE A 66 6.36 8.44 10.08
N GLN A 67 7.30 7.73 9.44
CA GLN A 67 8.69 8.13 9.40
C GLN A 67 8.88 9.47 8.67
N ALA A 68 8.28 9.63 7.49
CA ALA A 68 8.35 10.86 6.71
C ALA A 68 7.76 12.06 7.47
N ARG A 69 6.66 11.86 8.20
CA ARG A 69 6.07 12.90 9.06
C ARG A 69 6.98 13.27 10.23
N LYS A 70 7.62 12.29 10.87
CA LYS A 70 8.58 12.53 11.96
C LYS A 70 9.80 13.33 11.51
N THR A 71 10.27 13.10 10.28
CA THR A 71 11.47 13.76 9.74
C THR A 71 11.17 15.08 9.02
N GLY A 72 9.90 15.49 8.91
CA GLY A 72 9.51 16.68 8.14
C GLY A 72 9.67 16.52 6.61
N ALA A 73 9.89 15.29 6.14
CA ALA A 73 10.02 14.95 4.73
C ALA A 73 8.66 14.72 4.02
N ALA A 74 7.56 14.89 4.75
CA ALA A 74 6.20 14.84 4.20
C ALA A 74 5.93 16.16 3.45
N GLN A 75 6.34 16.22 2.18
CA GLN A 75 5.92 17.25 1.22
C GLN A 75 4.97 16.62 0.20
#